data_AF-I5B502-F1
#
_entry.id   AF-I5B502-F1
#
_cell.length_a   1.000
_cell.length_b   1.000
_cell.length_c   1.000
_cell.angle_alpha   90.00
_cell.angle_beta   90.00
_cell.angle_gamma   90.00
#
_symmetry.space_group_name_H-M   'P 1'
#
loop_
_entity.id
_entity.type
_entity.pdbx_description
1 polymer ?
#
loop_
_entity_poly.entity_id
_entity_poly.type
_entity_poly.pdbx_seq_one_letter_code
_entity_poly.pdbx_strand_id
1 'polypeptide(L)' 'MARVTIEDCLKNVDNRFTLVHLAAKRVRQVREGADFLVPPYKNEDVVTVLREIAANRIVVKKDPEPDDE' A
#
# COMPACT_ATOMS: atom_id res chain seq x y z
N MET A 1 9.10 -1.25 -17.28
CA MET A 1 9.46 -1.17 -15.85
C MET A 1 8.61 -0.06 -15.25
N ALA A 2 7.63 -0.39 -14.41
CA ALA A 2 6.80 0.67 -13.81
C ALA A 2 7.66 1.38 -12.75
N ARG A 3 8.02 2.64 -13.00
CA ARG A 3 8.79 3.47 -12.06
C ARG A 3 7.83 3.89 -10.94
N VAL A 4 7.94 3.27 -9.78
CA VAL A 4 7.28 3.71 -8.53
C VAL A 4 8.39 4.08 -7.54
N THR A 5 8.24 5.21 -6.86
CA THR A 5 9.20 5.67 -5.86
C THR A 5 8.63 5.57 -4.45
N ILE A 6 9.52 5.58 -3.45
CA ILE A 6 9.09 5.62 -2.05
C ILE A 6 8.42 6.95 -1.74
N GLU A 7 8.87 8.06 -2.35
CA GLU A 7 8.23 9.36 -2.16
C GLU A 7 6.76 9.35 -2.61
N ASP A 8 6.44 8.63 -3.69
CA ASP A 8 5.05 8.51 -4.17
C ASP A 8 4.15 7.75 -3.16
N CYS A 9 4.71 6.76 -2.46
CA CYS A 9 3.97 6.01 -1.45
C CYS A 9 3.78 6.84 -0.16
N LEU A 10 4.79 7.64 0.21
CA LEU A 10 4.77 8.47 1.41
C LEU A 10 3.82 9.68 1.31
N LYS A 11 3.33 10.02 0.10
CA LYS A 11 2.24 11.01 -0.07
C LYS A 11 0.92 10.53 0.56
N ASN A 12 0.72 9.22 0.67
CA ASN A 12 -0.52 8.62 1.17
C ASN A 12 -0.32 7.91 2.52
N VAL A 13 0.92 7.72 2.97
CA VAL A 13 1.27 7.05 4.23
C VAL A 13 2.32 7.87 4.97
N ASP A 14 1.94 8.36 6.15
CA ASP A 14 2.74 9.34 6.92
C ASP A 14 4.07 8.78 7.46
N ASN A 15 4.24 7.46 7.50
CA ASN A 15 5.39 6.80 8.13
C ASN A 15 5.92 5.62 7.30
N ARG A 16 7.24 5.54 7.15
CA ARG A 16 7.95 4.46 6.43
C ARG A 16 7.76 3.07 7.05
N PHE A 17 7.71 2.96 8.38
CA PHE A 17 7.44 1.70 9.05
C PHE A 17 6.01 1.24 8.76
N THR A 18 5.05 2.15 8.86
CA THR A 18 3.66 1.88 8.50
C THR A 18 3.52 1.46 7.04
N LEU A 19 4.27 2.09 6.13
CA LEU A 19 4.32 1.71 4.72
C LEU A 19 4.80 0.26 4.54
N VAL A 20 5.89 -0.12 5.22
CA VAL A 20 6.43 -1.49 5.17
C VAL A 20 5.41 -2.51 5.69
N HIS A 21 4.78 -2.24 6.83
CA HIS A 21 3.77 -3.13 7.40
C HIS A 21 2.52 -3.24 6.51
N LEU A 22 2.05 -2.12 5.95
CA LEU A 22 0.91 -2.09 5.03
C LEU A 22 1.20 -2.90 3.77
N ALA A 23 2.35 -2.67 3.14
CA ALA A 23 2.77 -3.39 1.94
C ALA A 23 2.92 -4.90 2.22
N ALA A 24 3.58 -5.28 3.31
CA ALA A 24 3.74 -6.68 3.69
C ALA A 24 2.40 -7.39 3.91
N LYS A 25 1.47 -6.74 4.63
CA LYS A 25 0.12 -7.27 4.86
C LYS A 25 -0.64 -7.45 3.55
N ARG A 26 -0.58 -6.45 2.66
CA ARG A 26 -1.29 -6.50 1.38
C ARG A 26 -0.71 -7.56 0.43
N VAL A 27 0.61 -7.69 0.36
CA VAL A 27 1.26 -8.74 -0.46
C VAL A 27 0.81 -10.13 -0.02
N ARG A 28 0.65 -10.37 1.29
CA ARG A 28 0.10 -11.65 1.79
C ARG A 28 -1.32 -11.90 1.27
N GLN A 29 -2.20 -10.91 1.34
CA GLN A 29 -3.58 -11.04 0.83
C GLN A 29 -3.61 -11.39 -0.66
N VAL A 30 -2.77 -10.73 -1.46
CA VAL A 30 -2.65 -11.02 -2.89
C VAL A 30 -2.17 -12.44 -3.13
N ARG A 31 -1.17 -12.91 -2.37
CA ARG A 31 -0.66 -14.28 -2.46
C ARG A 31 -1.66 -15.33 -1.97
N GLU A 32 -2.57 -14.96 -1.10
CA GLU A 32 -3.71 -15.77 -0.66
C GLU A 32 -4.85 -15.80 -1.69
N GLY A 33 -4.72 -15.08 -2.82
CA GLY A 33 -5.66 -15.09 -3.93
C GLY A 33 -6.49 -13.82 -4.08
N ALA A 34 -6.20 -12.74 -3.34
CA ALA A 34 -6.88 -11.47 -3.52
C ALA A 34 -6.45 -10.79 -4.83
N ASP A 35 -7.42 -10.19 -5.52
CA ASP A 35 -7.15 -9.44 -6.75
C ASP A 35 -6.40 -8.13 -6.49
N PHE A 36 -5.59 -7.73 -7.47
CA PHE A 36 -4.99 -6.40 -7.50
C PHE A 36 -6.03 -5.34 -7.89
N LEU A 37 -5.94 -4.18 -7.24
CA LEU A 37 -6.77 -2.99 -7.47
C LEU A 37 -6.20 -2.07 -8.56
N VAL A 38 -4.99 -2.36 -9.01
CA VAL A 38 -4.34 -1.70 -10.15
C VAL A 38 -3.98 -2.75 -11.20
N PRO A 39 -3.99 -2.41 -12.50
CA PRO A 39 -3.62 -3.35 -13.54
C PRO A 39 -2.22 -3.94 -13.28
N PRO A 40 -2.12 -5.27 -13.13
CA PRO A 40 -0.82 -5.92 -12.98
C PRO A 40 -0.05 -5.71 -14.28
N TYR A 41 1.08 -5.04 -14.15
CA TYR A 41 2.06 -4.90 -15.23
C TYR A 41 3.25 -5.76 -14.83
N LYS A 42 3.86 -6.52 -15.75
CA LYS A 42 5.04 -7.42 -15.56
C LYS A 42 6.00 -6.98 -14.42
N ASN A 43 5.62 -7.20 -13.18
CA ASN A 43 6.28 -6.74 -11.96
C ASN A 43 5.93 -7.76 -10.87
N GLU A 44 6.79 -7.87 -9.88
CA GLU A 44 6.50 -8.68 -8.69
C GLU A 44 5.34 -8.12 -7.88
N ASP A 45 4.69 -8.98 -7.08
CA ASP A 45 3.54 -8.62 -6.22
C ASP A 45 3.84 -7.37 -5.39
N VAL A 46 5.04 -7.29 -4.82
CA VAL A 46 5.48 -6.17 -3.96
C VAL A 46 5.42 -4.85 -4.71
N VAL A 47 5.91 -4.81 -5.95
CA VAL A 47 5.92 -3.60 -6.77
C VAL A 47 4.51 -3.20 -7.17
N THR A 48 3.65 -4.18 -7.50
CA THR A 48 2.24 -3.91 -7.81
C THR A 48 1.50 -3.36 -6.60
N VAL A 49 1.73 -3.90 -5.40
CA VAL A 49 1.18 -3.39 -4.15
C VAL A 49 1.65 -1.98 -3.82
N LEU A 50 2.95 -1.67 -3.98
CA LEU A 50 3.45 -0.31 -3.79
C LEU A 50 2.78 0.69 -4.76
N ARG A 51 2.43 0.25 -5.97
CA ARG A 51 1.64 1.06 -6.91
C ARG A 51 0.19 1.22 -6.46
N GLU A 52 -0.43 0.22 -5.83
CA GLU A 52 -1.76 0.37 -5.21
C GLU A 52 -1.74 1.44 -4.11
N ILE A 53 -0.69 1.43 -3.28
CA ILE A 53 -0.50 2.41 -2.20
C ILE A 53 -0.25 3.81 -2.77
N ALA A 54 0.64 3.95 -3.76
CA ALA A 54 0.88 5.23 -4.44
C ALA A 54 -0.35 5.78 -5.17
N ALA A 55 -1.21 4.90 -5.69
CA ALA A 55 -2.48 5.25 -6.32
C ALA A 55 -3.63 5.50 -5.32
N ASN A 56 -3.33 5.51 -4.02
CA ASN A 56 -4.29 5.70 -2.93
C ASN A 56 -5.48 4.73 -2.97
N ARG A 57 -5.26 3.50 -3.48
CA ARG A 57 -6.28 2.43 -3.48
C ARG A 57 -6.30 1.64 -2.18
N ILE A 58 -5.24 1.77 -1.39
CA ILE A 58 -5.05 1.09 -0.12
C ILE A 58 -4.61 2.13 0.89
N VAL A 59 -5.37 2.22 1.97
CA VAL A 59 -5.14 3.18 3.05
C VAL A 59 -5.07 2.45 4.37
N VAL A 60 -4.28 3.01 5.29
CA VAL A 60 -4.33 2.61 6.69
C VAL A 60 -5.58 3.22 7.28
N LYS A 61 -6.44 2.42 7.92
CA LYS A 61 -7.48 2.97 8.77
C LYS A 61 -6.78 3.72 9.91
N LYS A 62 -6.88 5.05 9.92
CA LYS A 62 -6.65 5.81 11.16
C LYS A 62 -7.84 5.49 12.04
N ASP A 63 -7.60 4.80 13.14
CA ASP A 63 -8.59 4.74 14.19
C ASP A 63 -8.86 6.19 14.61
N PRO A 64 -10.13 6.62 14.75
CA PRO A 64 -10.42 7.95 15.25
C PRO A 64 -9.72 8.07 16.61
N GLU A 65 -8.94 9.14 16.78
CA GLU A 65 -8.40 9.52 18.08
C GLU A 65 -9.60 9.56 19.05
N PRO A 66 -9.50 8.94 20.23
CA PRO A 66 -10.57 9.07 21.21
C PRO A 66 -10.76 10.56 21.45
N ASP A 67 -11.98 11.05 21.20
CA ASP A 67 -12.34 12.43 21.54
C ASP A 67 -11.95 12.64 23.01
N ASP A 68 -10.91 13.44 23.26
CA ASP A 68 -10.50 13.85 24.60
C ASP A 68 -11.68 14.64 25.19
N GLU A 69 -12.48 13.98 26.04
CA GLU A 69 -13.54 14.59 26.87
C GLU A 69 -12.99 15.63 27.85
#